data_AF-A0A2S7VNI9-F1
#
_entry.id   AF-A0A2S7VNI9-F1
#
_cell.length_a   1.000
_cell.length_b   1.000
_cell.length_c   1.000
_cell.angle_alpha   90.00
_cell.angle_beta   90.00
_cell.angle_gamma   90.00
#
_symmetry.space_group_name_H-M   'P 1'
#
loop_
_entity.id
_entity.type
_entity.pdbx_description
1 polymer ?
#
loop_
_entity_poly.entity_id
_entity_poly.type
_entity_poly.pdbx_seq_one_letter_code
_entity_poly.pdbx_strand_id
1 'polypeptide(L)' 'MSNQRQTPAEIIQDRMDVLQKHADEYQSNPSLSQHTKEASANYYRGALNELFRLTKVLEVK' A
#
# COMPACT_ATOMS: atom_id res chain seq x y z
N MET A 1 -10.03 8.11 24.85
CA MET A 1 -9.41 7.78 23.54
C MET A 1 -8.44 8.90 23.22
N SER A 2 -7.15 8.61 23.11
CA SER A 2 -6.13 9.63 22.85
C SER A 2 -6.25 10.11 21.41
N ASN A 3 -6.56 11.40 21.20
CA ASN A 3 -6.44 12.06 19.90
C ASN A 3 -4.95 12.29 19.59
N GLN A 4 -4.19 11.22 19.36
CA GLN A 4 -2.87 11.37 18.74
C GLN A 4 -3.11 11.71 17.27
N ARG A 5 -2.80 12.95 16.91
CA ARG A 5 -2.78 13.37 15.51
C ARG A 5 -1.62 12.64 14.84
N GLN A 6 -1.93 11.65 14.02
CA GLN A 6 -0.93 11.00 13.18
C GLN A 6 -0.33 12.03 12.21
N THR A 7 0.97 11.99 12.06
CA THR A 7 1.68 12.75 11.04
C THR A 7 1.29 12.25 9.65
N PRO A 8 1.41 13.08 8.60
CA PRO A 8 1.19 12.62 7.23
C PRO A 8 2.06 11.43 6.84
N ALA A 9 3.29 11.34 7.37
CA ALA A 9 4.19 10.21 7.12
C ALA A 9 3.66 8.90 7.74
N GLU A 10 3.17 8.95 8.98
CA GLU A 10 2.54 7.79 9.65
C GLU A 10 1.29 7.33 8.89
N ILE A 11 0.45 8.26 8.44
CA ILE A 11 -0.75 7.93 7.65
C ILE A 11 -0.38 7.23 6.33
N ILE A 12 0.70 7.67 5.67
CA ILE A 12 1.14 7.04 4.43
C ILE A 12 1.71 5.65 4.70
N GLN A 13 2.50 5.49 5.77
CA GLN A 13 3.05 4.19 6.16
C GLN A 13 1.93 3.18 6.46
N ASP A 14 0.93 3.56 7.26
CA ASP A 14 -0.23 2.70 7.56
C ASP A 14 -0.94 2.23 6.27
N ARG A 15 -1.07 3.14 5.30
CA ARG A 15 -1.69 2.80 4.00
C ARG A 15 -0.82 1.86 3.16
N MET A 16 0.50 2.05 3.19
CA MET A 16 1.43 1.13 2.51
C MET A 16 1.34 -0.27 3.10
N ASP A 17 1.29 -0.39 4.43
CA ASP A 17 1.20 -1.67 5.12
C ASP A 17 -0.11 -2.42 4.77
N VAL A 18 -1.23 -1.70 4.74
CA VAL A 18 -2.53 -2.26 4.32
C VAL A 18 -2.51 -2.72 2.86
N LEU A 19 -1.94 -1.92 1.96
CA LEU A 19 -1.86 -2.28 0.54
C LEU A 19 -0.93 -3.48 0.30
N GLN A 20 0.19 -3.55 1.02
CA GLN A 20 1.11 -4.68 0.94
C GLN A 20 0.43 -5.96 1.42
N LYS A 21 -0.27 -5.90 2.55
CA LYS A 21 -1.06 -7.04 3.05
C LYS A 21 -2.06 -7.54 2.01
N HIS A 22 -2.82 -6.64 1.38
CA HIS A 22 -3.78 -7.03 0.35
C HIS A 22 -3.11 -7.59 -0.92
N ALA A 23 -1.95 -7.05 -1.32
CA ALA A 23 -1.18 -7.62 -2.42
C ALA A 23 -0.80 -9.07 -2.14
N ASP A 24 -0.33 -9.36 -0.93
CA ASP A 24 0.07 -10.70 -0.51
C ASP A 24 -1.13 -11.66 -0.41
N GLU A 25 -2.27 -11.17 0.10
CA GLU A 25 -3.53 -11.92 0.14
C GLU A 25 -4.00 -12.33 -1.26
N TYR A 26 -3.99 -11.40 -2.23
CA TYR A 26 -4.39 -11.71 -3.61
C TYR A 26 -3.40 -12.69 -4.27
N GLN A 27 -2.10 -12.49 -4.07
CA GLN A 27 -1.07 -13.34 -4.67
C GLN A 27 -1.16 -14.79 -4.17
N SER A 28 -1.37 -14.96 -2.86
CA SER A 28 -1.45 -16.27 -2.20
C SER A 28 -2.82 -16.95 -2.35
N ASN A 29 -3.87 -16.22 -2.76
CA ASN A 29 -5.22 -16.78 -2.87
C ASN A 29 -5.30 -17.87 -3.96
N PRO A 30 -5.58 -19.14 -3.61
CA PRO A 30 -5.65 -20.23 -4.59
C PRO A 30 -6.90 -20.18 -5.48
N SER A 31 -7.94 -19.47 -5.05
CA SER A 31 -9.22 -19.36 -5.77
C SER A 31 -9.20 -18.32 -6.89
N LEU A 32 -8.16 -17.48 -6.97
CA LEU A 32 -8.03 -16.47 -8.01
C LEU A 32 -7.31 -17.02 -9.24
N SER A 33 -7.79 -16.61 -10.41
CA SER A 33 -7.10 -16.88 -11.68
C SER A 33 -5.75 -16.17 -11.73
N GLN A 34 -4.82 -16.70 -12.53
CA GLN A 34 -3.52 -16.07 -12.76
C GLN A 34 -3.66 -14.63 -13.29
N HIS A 35 -4.59 -14.41 -14.23
CA HIS A 35 -4.87 -13.08 -14.78
C HIS A 35 -5.32 -12.10 -13.69
N THR A 36 -6.18 -12.53 -12.78
CA THR A 36 -6.64 -11.70 -11.65
C THR A 36 -5.49 -11.38 -10.71
N LYS A 37 -4.62 -12.35 -10.41
CA LYS A 37 -3.43 -12.12 -9.58
C LYS A 37 -2.50 -11.08 -10.19
N GLU A 38 -2.24 -11.17 -11.49
CA GLU A 38 -1.40 -10.21 -12.22
C GLU A 38 -2.03 -8.82 -12.28
N ALA A 39 -3.33 -8.73 -12.53
CA ALA A 39 -4.04 -7.45 -12.53
C ALA A 39 -3.97 -6.78 -11.14
N SER A 40 -4.24 -7.54 -10.08
CA SER A 40 -4.14 -7.05 -8.70
C SER A 40 -2.70 -6.67 -8.34
N ALA A 41 -1.70 -7.48 -8.69
CA ALA A 41 -0.29 -7.17 -8.44
C ALA A 41 0.14 -5.86 -9.10
N ASN A 42 -0.30 -5.62 -10.35
CA ASN A 42 -0.04 -4.36 -11.04
C ASN A 42 -0.71 -3.16 -10.36
N TYR A 43 -1.97 -3.31 -9.94
CA TYR A 43 -2.69 -2.28 -9.20
C TYR A 43 -1.98 -1.91 -7.89
N TYR A 44 -1.69 -2.91 -7.04
CA TYR A 44 -1.07 -2.66 -5.74
C TYR A 44 0.35 -2.11 -5.88
N ARG A 45 1.14 -2.60 -6.84
CA ARG A 45 2.47 -2.06 -7.14
C ARG A 45 2.41 -0.58 -7.53
N GLY A 46 1.46 -0.19 -8.38
CA GLY A 46 1.28 1.21 -8.78
C GLY A 46 0.93 2.11 -7.58
N ALA A 47 0.00 1.66 -6.74
CA ALA A 47 -0.39 2.39 -5.54
C ALA A 47 0.75 2.54 -4.53
N LEU A 48 1.51 1.47 -4.27
CA LEU A 48 2.66 1.47 -3.36
C LEU A 48 3.78 2.41 -3.85
N ASN A 49 4.07 2.40 -5.15
CA ASN A 49 5.05 3.31 -5.73
C ASN A 49 4.67 4.79 -5.53
N GLU A 50 3.38 5.12 -5.69
CA GLU A 50 2.92 6.50 -5.51
C GLU A 50 2.99 6.93 -4.04
N LEU A 51 2.61 6.05 -3.11
CA LEU A 51 2.75 6.32 -1.67
C LEU A 51 4.23 6.50 -1.26
N PHE A 52 5.12 5.65 -1.77
CA PHE A 52 6.56 5.81 -1.56
C PHE A 52 7.10 7.13 -2.14
N ARG A 53 6.62 7.54 -3.32
CA ARG A 53 6.96 8.85 -3.87
C ARG A 53 6.53 9.98 -2.95
N LEU A 54 5.32 9.89 -2.37
CA LEU A 54 4.80 10.89 -1.45
C LEU A 54 5.60 10.96 -0.14
N THR A 55 6.07 9.84 0.42
CA THR A 55 6.94 9.88 1.61
C THR A 55 8.22 10.65 1.33
N LYS A 56 8.85 10.43 0.17
CA LYS A 56 10.06 11.17 -0.25
C LYS A 56 9.81 12.67 -0.45
N VAL A 57 8.64 13.07 -0.94
CA VAL A 57 8.28 14.50 -1.03
C VAL A 57 8.12 15.13 0.35
N LEU A 58 7.66 14.38 1.35
CA LEU A 58 7.51 14.88 2.72
C LEU A 58 8.84 14.98 3.48
N GLU A 59 9.80 14.09 3.21
CA GLU A 59 11.14 14.12 3.80
C GLU A 59 11.98 15.34 3.35
N VAL A 60 11.65 15.93 2.19
CA VAL A 60 12.40 17.05 1.58
C VAL A 60 11.92 18.42 2.07
N LYS A 61 10.93 18.49 2.98
CA LYS A 61 10.42 19.73 3.57
C LYS A 61 11.01 20.02 4.95
#